data_AF-A0A8T4W4Y9-F1
#
_entry.id   AF-A0A8T4W4Y9-F1
#
_cell.length_a   1.000
_cell.length_b   1.000
_cell.length_c   1.000
_cell.angle_alpha   90.00
_cell.angle_beta   90.00
_cell.angle_gamma   90.00
#
_symmetry.space_group_name_H-M   'P 1'
#
loop_
_entity.id
_entity.type
_entity.pdbx_description
1 polymer ?
#
loop_
_entity_poly.entity_id
_entity_poly.type
_entity_poly.pdbx_seq_one_letter_code
_entity_poly.pdbx_strand_id
1 'polypeptide(L)'
;MAKRWNEDDDDLDIDLEFDRVEYMKKEINKGKSTLVAVAIAPIFALVSMSVFNLTMHSLISLVTGMLGLIFLKPIYDILNIDIDKIDKKGWVKNGGVYFLTLLAVWIILMNPPFGDFADPQLNDVWVEVDINDNGEWIPVEDVNTTDVEEGKSYPIRIVAEITDNDAINENSVKINFENEGWKNMTKIDTHLYAFDPDITIESGTHNYEFRIRMEDMKGNSNSVNVDHKFTLEAS
;
A
#
# COMPACT_ATOMS: atom_id res chain seq x y z
N MET A 1 -16.45 54.90 39.13
CA MET A 1 -17.83 54.84 38.59
C MET A 1 -18.04 53.43 38.09
N ALA A 2 -18.89 52.65 38.77
CA ALA A 2 -19.27 51.32 38.34
C ALA A 2 -20.40 51.41 37.31
N LYS A 3 -20.26 50.67 36.20
CA LYS A 3 -21.28 50.56 35.15
C LYS A 3 -22.44 49.74 35.73
N ARG A 4 -23.58 50.40 35.98
CA ARG A 4 -24.81 49.73 36.42
C ARG A 4 -25.39 49.02 35.20
N TRP A 5 -25.46 47.69 35.26
CA TRP A 5 -26.23 46.91 34.30
C TRP A 5 -27.71 47.23 34.56
N ASN A 6 -28.42 47.70 33.55
CA ASN A 6 -29.87 47.89 33.63
C ASN A 6 -30.50 46.52 33.38
N GLU A 7 -31.41 46.11 34.25
CA GLU A 7 -32.21 44.87 34.16
C GLU A 7 -33.32 44.97 33.08
N ASP A 8 -33.09 45.73 32.01
CA ASP A 8 -34.01 45.86 30.87
C ASP A 8 -33.52 45.06 29.63
N ASP A 9 -32.46 44.25 29.78
CA ASP A 9 -31.97 43.33 28.74
C ASP A 9 -32.65 41.94 28.82
N ASP A 10 -33.81 41.84 29.48
CA ASP A 10 -34.55 40.58 29.72
C ASP A 10 -35.60 40.23 28.64
N ASP A 11 -35.72 40.99 27.54
CA ASP A 11 -36.75 40.73 26.52
C ASP A 11 -36.18 40.51 25.10
N LEU A 12 -35.16 39.68 24.97
CA LEU A 12 -34.90 38.98 23.71
C LEU A 12 -35.02 37.47 23.91
N ASP A 13 -36.14 37.07 24.48
CA ASP A 13 -36.73 35.74 24.31
C ASP A 13 -37.18 35.62 22.83
N ILE A 14 -36.20 35.56 21.92
CA ILE A 14 -36.44 35.07 20.58
C ILE A 14 -36.51 33.55 20.72
N ASP A 15 -37.67 33.07 21.15
CA ASP A 15 -38.09 31.69 20.92
C ASP A 15 -38.23 31.52 19.40
N LEU A 16 -37.11 31.26 18.73
CA LEU A 16 -37.09 30.75 17.36
C LEU A 16 -37.75 29.37 17.44
N GLU A 17 -39.08 29.35 17.33
CA GLU A 17 -39.85 28.12 17.32
C GLU A 17 -39.29 27.24 16.21
N PHE A 18 -38.63 26.15 16.60
CA PHE A 18 -37.89 25.31 15.68
C PHE A 18 -38.83 24.68 14.66
N ASP A 19 -38.74 25.12 13.39
CA ASP A 19 -39.48 24.49 12.30
C ASP A 19 -38.86 23.12 11.96
N ARG A 20 -39.45 22.09 12.56
CA ARG A 20 -39.09 20.69 12.33
C ARG A 20 -39.20 20.26 10.87
N VAL A 21 -40.19 20.78 10.13
CA VAL A 21 -40.46 20.34 8.75
C VAL A 21 -39.43 20.94 7.80
N GLU A 22 -39.12 22.23 7.94
CA GLU A 22 -38.09 22.88 7.16
C GLU A 22 -36.71 22.27 7.45
N TYR A 23 -36.38 22.07 8.74
CA TYR A 23 -35.14 21.39 9.12
C TYR A 23 -35.04 19.99 8.49
N MET A 24 -36.10 19.20 8.56
CA MET A 24 -36.12 17.85 8.00
C MET A 24 -35.95 17.87 6.47
N LYS A 25 -36.60 18.81 5.76
CA LYS A 25 -36.40 18.98 4.30
C LYS A 25 -34.94 19.33 3.98
N LYS A 26 -34.31 20.21 4.77
CA LYS A 26 -32.91 20.59 4.60
C LYS A 26 -31.97 19.42 4.82
N GLU A 27 -32.17 18.65 5.89
CA GLU A 27 -31.33 17.49 6.19
C GLU A 27 -31.51 16.37 5.17
N ILE A 28 -32.73 16.11 4.69
CA ILE A 28 -32.98 15.17 3.58
C ILE A 28 -32.25 15.64 2.32
N ASN A 29 -32.31 16.93 1.99
CA ASN A 29 -31.64 17.48 0.81
C ASN A 29 -30.11 17.33 0.90
N LYS A 30 -29.53 17.62 2.07
CA LYS A 30 -28.10 17.37 2.34
C LYS A 30 -27.76 15.89 2.18
N GLY A 31 -28.56 14.99 2.76
CA GLY A 31 -28.37 13.55 2.64
C GLY A 31 -28.38 13.08 1.19
N LYS A 32 -29.36 13.52 0.39
CA LYS A 32 -29.43 13.24 -1.05
C LYS A 32 -28.18 13.71 -1.79
N SER A 33 -27.72 14.94 -1.52
CA SER A 33 -26.53 15.48 -2.18
C SER A 33 -25.27 14.65 -1.87
N THR A 34 -25.11 14.21 -0.62
CA THR A 34 -24.00 13.32 -0.25
C THR A 34 -24.11 11.95 -0.92
N LEU A 35 -25.32 11.36 -0.99
CA LEU A 35 -25.53 10.07 -1.67
C LEU A 35 -25.19 10.15 -3.17
N VAL A 36 -25.57 11.24 -3.84
CA VAL A 36 -25.22 11.46 -5.25
C VAL A 36 -23.71 11.61 -5.43
N ALA A 37 -23.02 12.34 -4.53
CA ALA A 37 -21.56 12.43 -4.56
C ALA A 37 -20.89 11.05 -4.47
N VAL A 38 -21.37 10.18 -3.58
CA VAL A 38 -20.91 8.78 -3.46
C VAL A 38 -21.21 7.97 -4.72
N ALA A 39 -22.40 8.14 -5.33
CA ALA A 39 -22.80 7.36 -6.49
C ALA A 39 -22.04 7.72 -7.77
N ILE A 40 -21.65 8.99 -7.93
CA ILE A 40 -20.94 9.47 -9.12
C ILE A 40 -19.44 9.22 -9.04
N ALA A 41 -18.85 9.18 -7.84
CA ALA A 41 -17.41 8.96 -7.66
C ALA A 41 -16.89 7.66 -8.31
N PRO A 42 -17.54 6.48 -8.21
CA PRO A 42 -17.12 5.26 -8.88
C PRO A 42 -17.05 5.40 -10.42
N ILE A 43 -17.98 6.14 -11.02
CA ILE A 43 -18.00 6.36 -12.48
C ILE A 43 -16.74 7.11 -12.90
N PHE A 44 -16.37 8.16 -12.16
CA PHE A 44 -15.16 8.92 -12.44
C PHE A 44 -13.87 8.21 -11.98
N ALA A 45 -13.94 7.28 -11.04
CA ALA A 45 -12.82 6.38 -10.73
C ALA A 45 -12.53 5.45 -11.92
N LEU A 46 -13.55 4.95 -12.62
CA LEU A 46 -13.38 4.18 -13.85
C LEU A 46 -12.81 5.02 -15.00
N VAL A 47 -13.22 6.29 -15.11
CA VAL A 47 -12.61 7.24 -16.06
C VAL A 47 -11.14 7.48 -15.72
N SER A 48 -10.82 7.73 -14.45
CA SER A 48 -9.45 7.86 -13.95
C SER A 48 -8.63 6.62 -14.31
N MET A 49 -9.16 5.42 -14.03
CA MET A 49 -8.51 4.15 -14.35
C MET A 49 -8.26 3.97 -15.85
N SER A 50 -9.22 4.39 -16.68
CA SER A 50 -9.07 4.34 -18.14
C SER A 50 -7.94 5.24 -18.63
N VAL A 51 -7.78 6.44 -18.05
CA VAL A 51 -6.64 7.33 -18.34
C VAL A 51 -5.33 6.74 -17.83
N PHE A 52 -5.34 6.09 -16.66
CA PHE A 52 -4.15 5.42 -16.14
C PHE A 52 -3.66 4.34 -17.09
N ASN A 53 -4.54 3.47 -17.56
CA ASN A 53 -4.19 2.42 -18.51
C ASN A 53 -3.68 2.94 -19.87
N LEU A 54 -3.98 4.19 -20.23
CA LEU A 54 -3.49 4.80 -21.48
C LEU A 54 -2.16 5.56 -21.31
N THR A 55 -1.91 6.09 -20.11
CA THR A 55 -0.81 7.04 -19.87
C THR A 55 0.27 6.49 -18.96
N MET A 56 -0.03 5.47 -18.14
CA MET A 56 0.81 4.98 -17.05
C MET A 56 1.23 6.08 -16.06
N HIS A 57 0.45 7.16 -15.97
CA HIS A 57 0.73 8.31 -15.10
C HIS A 57 -0.36 8.46 -14.03
N SER A 58 -0.04 8.06 -12.80
CA SER A 58 -0.97 8.04 -11.65
C SER A 58 -1.57 9.42 -11.33
N LEU A 59 -0.74 10.46 -11.27
CA LEU A 59 -1.19 11.82 -10.94
C LEU A 59 -2.17 12.39 -11.97
N ILE A 60 -1.84 12.28 -13.26
CA ILE A 60 -2.68 12.78 -14.36
C ILE A 60 -4.04 12.06 -14.34
N SER A 61 -4.02 10.76 -14.08
CA SER A 61 -5.22 9.92 -14.03
C SER A 61 -6.14 10.33 -12.89
N LEU A 62 -5.58 10.48 -11.68
CA LEU A 62 -6.32 10.86 -10.49
C LEU A 62 -6.91 12.28 -10.61
N VAL A 63 -6.14 13.24 -11.13
CA VAL A 63 -6.65 14.59 -11.44
C VAL A 63 -7.79 14.53 -12.46
N THR A 64 -7.72 13.66 -13.46
CA THR A 64 -8.82 13.48 -14.42
C THR A 64 -10.09 12.96 -13.73
N GLY A 65 -9.97 12.01 -12.79
CA GLY A 65 -11.09 11.58 -11.96
C GLY A 65 -11.69 12.70 -11.11
N MET A 66 -10.86 13.61 -10.60
CA MET A 66 -11.33 14.77 -9.83
C MET A 66 -12.16 15.76 -10.65
N LEU A 67 -12.06 15.77 -11.99
CA LEU A 67 -12.92 16.60 -12.83
C LEU A 67 -14.42 16.30 -12.65
N GLY A 68 -14.77 15.10 -12.15
CA GLY A 68 -16.15 14.77 -11.79
C GLY A 68 -16.76 15.66 -10.70
N LEU A 69 -15.96 16.35 -9.88
CA LEU A 69 -16.44 17.37 -8.95
C LEU A 69 -17.18 18.52 -9.65
N ILE A 70 -16.74 18.88 -10.86
CA ILE A 70 -17.36 19.93 -11.68
C ILE A 70 -18.78 19.50 -12.09
N PHE A 71 -19.00 18.19 -12.26
CA PHE A 71 -20.28 17.62 -12.65
C PHE A 71 -21.26 17.42 -11.49
N LEU A 72 -20.84 17.60 -10.22
CA LEU A 72 -21.77 17.47 -9.08
C LEU A 72 -22.92 18.47 -9.16
N LYS A 73 -22.63 19.74 -9.46
CA LYS A 73 -23.66 20.79 -9.57
C LYS A 73 -24.72 20.45 -10.64
N PRO A 74 -24.37 20.21 -11.92
CA PRO A 74 -25.38 19.89 -12.92
C PRO A 74 -26.14 18.59 -12.60
N ILE A 75 -25.49 17.60 -11.97
CA ILE A 75 -26.18 16.36 -11.57
C ILE A 75 -27.18 16.62 -10.44
N TYR A 76 -26.84 17.45 -9.45
CA TYR A 76 -27.77 17.87 -8.39
C TYR A 76 -28.99 18.58 -8.98
N ASP A 77 -28.78 19.49 -9.94
CA ASP A 77 -29.85 20.21 -10.62
C ASP A 77 -30.79 19.23 -11.36
N ILE A 78 -30.23 18.27 -12.11
CA ILE A 78 -31.00 17.23 -12.82
C ILE A 78 -31.85 16.38 -11.86
N LEU A 79 -31.34 16.12 -10.65
CA LEU A 79 -32.01 15.30 -9.64
C LEU A 79 -32.93 16.10 -8.72
N ASN A 80 -33.19 17.37 -9.03
CA ASN A 80 -34.00 18.30 -8.23
C ASN A 80 -33.52 18.38 -6.76
N ILE A 81 -32.19 18.38 -6.57
CA ILE A 81 -31.57 18.67 -5.28
C ILE A 81 -31.41 20.18 -5.18
N ASP A 82 -31.94 20.75 -4.11
CA ASP A 82 -31.94 22.19 -3.88
C ASP A 82 -30.53 22.65 -3.49
N ILE A 83 -29.76 23.11 -4.47
CA ILE A 83 -28.36 23.53 -4.27
C ILE A 83 -28.22 24.76 -3.36
N ASP A 84 -29.26 25.60 -3.28
CA ASP A 84 -29.26 26.82 -2.46
C ASP A 84 -29.31 26.48 -0.96
N LYS A 85 -29.82 25.29 -0.61
CA LYS A 85 -29.82 24.76 0.76
C LYS A 85 -28.49 24.11 1.17
N ILE A 86 -27.53 24.00 0.24
CA ILE A 86 -26.18 23.48 0.50
C ILE A 86 -25.27 24.66 0.83
N ASP A 87 -24.89 24.77 2.09
CA ASP A 87 -23.93 25.77 2.54
C ASP A 87 -22.49 25.43 2.09
N LYS A 88 -21.56 26.38 2.25
CA LYS A 88 -20.15 26.17 1.89
C LYS A 88 -19.56 24.93 2.56
N LYS A 89 -19.93 24.65 3.82
CA LYS A 89 -19.50 23.45 4.54
C LYS A 89 -20.09 22.17 3.91
N GLY A 90 -21.35 22.19 3.50
CA GLY A 90 -21.99 21.10 2.76
C GLY A 90 -21.29 20.81 1.43
N TRP A 91 -20.88 21.83 0.68
CA TRP A 91 -20.10 21.65 -0.54
C TRP A 91 -18.74 21.00 -0.29
N VAL A 92 -18.00 21.48 0.71
CA VAL A 92 -16.72 20.87 1.12
C VAL A 92 -16.93 19.43 1.57
N LYS A 93 -17.98 19.15 2.36
CA LYS A 93 -18.33 17.80 2.81
C LYS A 93 -18.60 16.88 1.62
N ASN A 94 -19.46 17.30 0.69
CA ASN A 94 -19.80 16.49 -0.47
C ASN A 94 -18.59 16.27 -1.40
N GLY A 95 -17.76 17.30 -1.60
CA GLY A 95 -16.52 17.17 -2.37
C GLY A 95 -15.50 16.25 -1.71
N GLY A 96 -15.35 16.32 -0.38
CA GLY A 96 -14.49 15.41 0.37
C GLY A 96 -14.99 13.96 0.31
N VAL A 97 -16.29 13.74 0.51
CA VAL A 97 -16.90 12.40 0.39
C VAL A 97 -16.74 11.84 -1.03
N TYR A 98 -16.97 12.66 -2.05
CA TYR A 98 -16.70 12.30 -3.44
C TYR A 98 -15.24 11.87 -3.62
N PHE A 99 -14.30 12.68 -3.19
CA PHE A 99 -12.86 12.43 -3.37
C PHE A 99 -12.42 11.15 -2.68
N LEU A 100 -12.84 10.94 -1.42
CA LEU A 100 -12.51 9.73 -0.67
C LEU A 100 -13.15 8.48 -1.30
N THR A 101 -14.38 8.59 -1.80
CA THR A 101 -15.04 7.48 -2.50
C THR A 101 -14.33 7.17 -3.81
N LEU A 102 -13.95 8.20 -4.58
CA LEU A 102 -13.20 8.06 -5.82
C LEU A 102 -11.85 7.38 -5.54
N LEU A 103 -11.14 7.83 -4.51
CA LEU A 103 -9.86 7.26 -4.11
C LEU A 103 -10.02 5.79 -3.67
N ALA A 104 -11.03 5.49 -2.86
CA ALA A 104 -11.31 4.13 -2.41
C ALA A 104 -11.54 3.17 -3.58
N VAL A 105 -12.41 3.55 -4.53
CA VAL A 105 -12.67 2.73 -5.72
C VAL A 105 -11.44 2.65 -6.61
N TRP A 106 -10.71 3.75 -6.79
CA TRP A 106 -9.52 3.76 -7.62
C TRP A 106 -8.41 2.86 -7.06
N ILE A 107 -8.18 2.87 -5.73
CA ILE A 107 -7.24 1.95 -5.08
C ILE A 107 -7.67 0.49 -5.28
N ILE A 108 -8.97 0.18 -5.14
CA ILE A 108 -9.48 -1.17 -5.40
C ILE A 108 -9.21 -1.59 -6.85
N LEU A 109 -9.39 -0.68 -7.82
CA LEU A 109 -9.14 -0.96 -9.24
C LEU A 109 -7.65 -1.14 -9.57
N MET A 110 -6.75 -0.54 -8.79
CA MET A 110 -5.30 -0.69 -8.94
C MET A 110 -4.78 -2.04 -8.42
N ASN A 111 -5.57 -2.75 -7.61
CA ASN A 111 -5.17 -4.00 -6.97
C ASN A 111 -5.92 -5.21 -7.56
N PRO A 112 -5.40 -6.43 -7.33
CA PRO A 112 -6.06 -7.64 -7.78
C PRO A 112 -7.47 -7.77 -7.20
N PRO A 113 -8.43 -8.36 -7.94
CA PRO A 113 -8.29 -8.97 -9.26
C PRO A 113 -8.43 -7.98 -10.44
N PHE A 114 -8.56 -6.67 -10.20
CA PHE A 114 -8.87 -5.69 -11.25
C PHE A 114 -7.64 -5.14 -11.97
N GLY A 115 -6.58 -4.90 -11.22
CA GLY A 115 -5.31 -4.37 -11.69
C GLY A 115 -4.16 -4.99 -10.93
N ASP A 116 -2.97 -4.88 -11.49
CA ASP A 116 -1.75 -5.35 -10.83
C ASP A 116 -0.57 -4.54 -11.37
N PHE A 117 -0.20 -3.52 -10.60
CA PHE A 117 0.73 -2.47 -10.99
C PHE A 117 1.79 -2.20 -9.93
N ALA A 118 1.80 -2.97 -8.84
CA ALA A 118 2.85 -2.87 -7.84
C ALA A 118 3.99 -3.79 -8.24
N ASP A 119 5.22 -3.35 -8.04
CA ASP A 119 6.36 -4.21 -8.25
C ASP A 119 6.48 -5.21 -7.08
N PRO A 120 7.00 -6.42 -7.33
CA PRO A 120 7.29 -7.37 -6.25
C PRO A 120 8.34 -6.81 -5.30
N GLN A 121 8.24 -7.16 -4.02
CA GLN A 121 9.04 -6.61 -2.93
C GLN A 121 9.93 -7.68 -2.29
N LEU A 122 11.19 -7.31 -2.02
CA LEU A 122 12.09 -8.07 -1.16
C LEU A 122 11.87 -7.60 0.28
N ASN A 123 11.34 -8.48 1.13
CA ASN A 123 11.01 -8.16 2.52
C ASN A 123 12.19 -8.41 3.44
N ASP A 124 12.82 -9.58 3.32
CA ASP A 124 13.90 -10.00 4.19
C ASP A 124 14.89 -10.92 3.45
N VAL A 125 16.12 -10.98 3.95
CA VAL A 125 17.16 -11.89 3.51
C VAL A 125 17.98 -12.36 4.69
N TRP A 126 18.16 -13.68 4.80
CA TRP A 126 19.02 -14.30 5.79
C TRP A 126 19.88 -15.39 5.17
N VAL A 127 20.83 -15.86 5.97
CA VAL A 127 21.73 -16.95 5.61
C VAL A 127 21.48 -18.13 6.54
N GLU A 128 21.41 -19.31 5.95
CA GLU A 128 21.31 -20.59 6.64
C GLU A 128 22.59 -21.40 6.42
N VAL A 129 22.91 -22.27 7.37
CA VAL A 129 24.05 -23.19 7.32
C VAL A 129 23.60 -24.63 7.55
N ASP A 130 24.28 -25.57 6.92
CA ASP A 130 24.17 -27.00 7.24
C ASP A 130 25.40 -27.42 8.06
N ILE A 131 25.21 -27.51 9.38
CA ILE A 131 26.28 -27.81 10.35
C ILE A 131 26.58 -29.31 10.40
N ASN A 132 25.56 -30.13 10.14
CA ASN A 132 25.60 -31.57 10.33
C ASN A 132 25.87 -32.33 9.03
N ASP A 133 25.97 -31.63 7.89
CA ASP A 133 26.10 -32.20 6.54
C ASP A 133 25.01 -33.26 6.26
N ASN A 134 23.80 -32.99 6.76
CA ASN A 134 22.65 -33.88 6.70
C ASN A 134 21.50 -33.31 5.85
N GLY A 135 21.69 -32.13 5.26
CA GLY A 135 20.69 -31.38 4.50
C GLY A 135 19.74 -30.55 5.37
N GLU A 136 19.99 -30.41 6.67
CA GLU A 136 19.22 -29.56 7.58
C GLU A 136 19.83 -28.16 7.63
N TRP A 137 19.06 -27.19 7.14
CA TRP A 137 19.47 -25.79 7.06
C TRP A 137 18.93 -25.01 8.24
N ILE A 138 19.83 -24.32 8.95
CA ILE A 138 19.51 -23.56 10.16
C ILE A 138 19.92 -22.10 9.92
N PRO A 139 19.03 -21.11 10.16
CA PRO A 139 19.43 -19.70 10.12
C PRO A 139 20.64 -19.46 11.02
N VAL A 140 21.64 -18.73 10.53
CA VAL A 140 22.90 -18.51 11.26
C VAL A 140 22.67 -17.94 12.67
N GLU A 141 21.63 -17.11 12.83
CA GLU A 141 21.24 -16.53 14.12
C GLU A 141 20.69 -17.54 15.14
N ASP A 142 20.19 -18.69 14.67
CA ASP A 142 19.61 -19.76 15.50
C ASP A 142 20.60 -20.89 15.78
N VAL A 143 21.82 -20.80 15.24
CA VAL A 143 22.87 -21.80 15.43
C VAL A 143 23.38 -21.80 16.86
N ASN A 144 23.42 -22.99 17.47
CA ASN A 144 24.07 -23.19 18.76
C ASN A 144 25.60 -23.25 18.59
N THR A 145 26.32 -22.35 19.26
CA THR A 145 27.76 -22.18 19.12
C THR A 145 28.58 -23.42 19.49
N THR A 146 28.03 -24.29 20.36
CA THR A 146 28.67 -25.57 20.73
C THR A 146 28.68 -26.60 19.62
N ASP A 147 27.84 -26.43 18.59
CA ASP A 147 27.78 -27.31 17.42
C ASP A 147 28.73 -26.84 16.30
N VAL A 148 29.33 -25.65 16.44
CA VAL A 148 30.26 -25.07 15.46
C VAL A 148 31.70 -25.35 15.89
N GLU A 149 32.36 -26.26 15.18
CA GLU A 149 33.79 -26.54 15.35
C GLU A 149 34.68 -25.44 14.72
N GLU A 150 35.68 -24.97 15.48
CA GLU A 150 36.67 -23.98 15.00
C GLU A 150 37.50 -24.54 13.83
N GLY A 151 37.62 -23.75 12.75
CA GLY A 151 38.36 -24.12 11.55
C GLY A 151 37.66 -25.14 10.65
N LYS A 152 36.43 -25.56 10.98
CA LYS A 152 35.57 -26.34 10.09
C LYS A 152 34.76 -25.40 9.20
N SER A 153 34.66 -25.77 7.93
CA SER A 153 33.91 -25.04 6.90
C SER A 153 32.52 -25.65 6.69
N TYR A 154 31.50 -24.80 6.62
CA TYR A 154 30.09 -25.19 6.45
C TYR A 154 29.50 -24.57 5.18
N PRO A 155 28.73 -25.32 4.37
CA PRO A 155 28.03 -24.74 3.23
C PRO A 155 26.96 -23.76 3.71
N ILE A 156 26.70 -22.72 2.90
CA ILE A 156 25.67 -21.72 3.18
C ILE A 156 24.54 -21.78 2.16
N ARG A 157 23.38 -21.29 2.57
CA ARG A 157 22.22 -21.01 1.72
C ARG A 157 21.77 -19.59 1.99
N ILE A 158 21.50 -18.83 0.94
CA ILE A 158 20.90 -17.51 1.04
C ILE A 158 19.41 -17.66 0.80
N VAL A 159 18.59 -17.21 1.76
CA VAL A 159 17.12 -17.25 1.64
C VAL A 159 16.57 -15.84 1.60
N ALA A 160 15.64 -15.60 0.68
CA ALA A 160 14.97 -14.32 0.49
C ALA A 160 13.47 -14.49 0.62
N GLU A 161 12.83 -13.61 1.41
CA GLU A 161 11.38 -13.45 1.44
C GLU A 161 10.94 -12.43 0.40
N ILE A 162 10.18 -12.87 -0.60
CA ILE A 162 9.71 -12.05 -1.70
C ILE A 162 8.18 -12.12 -1.77
N THR A 163 7.55 -10.96 -1.68
CA THR A 163 6.09 -10.82 -1.73
C THR A 163 5.62 -9.99 -2.91
N ASP A 164 4.36 -10.19 -3.26
CA ASP A 164 3.66 -9.50 -4.33
C ASP A 164 2.18 -9.36 -3.96
N ASN A 165 1.49 -8.40 -4.56
CA ASN A 165 0.06 -8.19 -4.34
C ASN A 165 -0.83 -9.20 -5.09
N ASP A 166 -0.31 -9.90 -6.12
CA ASP A 166 -1.00 -11.01 -6.81
C ASP A 166 -0.17 -12.30 -6.78
N ALA A 167 0.90 -12.35 -7.59
CA ALA A 167 1.70 -13.56 -7.80
C ALA A 167 3.08 -13.28 -8.42
N ILE A 168 4.12 -13.84 -7.80
CA ILE A 168 5.48 -13.87 -8.34
C ILE A 168 5.59 -14.89 -9.48
N ASN A 169 6.29 -14.52 -10.57
CA ASN A 169 6.76 -15.51 -11.55
C ASN A 169 7.98 -16.22 -10.96
N GLU A 170 7.79 -17.43 -10.45
CA GLU A 170 8.82 -18.18 -9.70
C GLU A 170 10.14 -18.35 -10.48
N ASN A 171 10.07 -18.45 -11.82
CA ASN A 171 11.25 -18.62 -12.68
C ASN A 171 12.02 -17.32 -12.94
N SER A 172 11.48 -16.18 -12.52
CA SER A 172 12.10 -14.86 -12.70
C SER A 172 13.06 -14.50 -11.56
N VAL A 173 12.92 -15.17 -10.40
CA VAL A 173 13.70 -14.85 -9.19
C VAL A 173 15.15 -15.29 -9.38
N LYS A 174 16.05 -14.31 -9.39
CA LYS A 174 17.47 -14.49 -9.66
C LYS A 174 18.31 -13.71 -8.68
N ILE A 175 19.48 -14.25 -8.40
CA ILE A 175 20.52 -13.62 -7.60
C ILE A 175 21.80 -13.48 -8.42
N ASN A 176 22.47 -12.35 -8.29
CA ASN A 176 23.83 -12.13 -8.76
C ASN A 176 24.71 -12.00 -7.52
N PHE A 177 25.31 -13.11 -7.14
CA PHE A 177 26.20 -13.23 -6.00
C PHE A 177 27.65 -12.97 -6.45
N GLU A 178 28.35 -12.05 -5.77
CA GLU A 178 29.76 -11.71 -6.04
C GLU A 178 30.11 -11.38 -7.51
N ASN A 179 29.14 -10.86 -8.27
CA ASN A 179 29.28 -10.53 -9.69
C ASN A 179 29.57 -11.73 -10.62
N GLU A 180 29.24 -12.96 -10.21
CA GLU A 180 29.38 -14.15 -11.05
C GLU A 180 28.30 -14.28 -12.13
N GLY A 181 27.34 -13.36 -12.16
CA GLY A 181 26.22 -13.35 -13.08
C GLY A 181 24.92 -13.87 -12.44
N TRP A 182 23.82 -13.75 -13.18
CA TRP A 182 22.49 -14.08 -12.69
C TRP A 182 22.27 -15.59 -12.64
N LYS A 183 22.05 -16.12 -11.44
CA LYS A 183 21.67 -17.50 -11.15
C LYS A 183 20.23 -17.55 -10.64
N ASN A 184 19.50 -18.62 -10.95
CA ASN A 184 18.11 -18.77 -10.49
C ASN A 184 18.09 -19.12 -9.00
N MET A 185 17.13 -18.56 -8.27
CA MET A 185 16.78 -19.02 -6.93
C MET A 185 15.67 -20.08 -7.02
N THR A 186 15.63 -21.01 -6.07
CA THR A 186 14.62 -22.07 -6.01
C THR A 186 13.58 -21.73 -4.96
N LYS A 187 12.29 -21.81 -5.29
CA LYS A 187 11.24 -21.62 -4.30
C LYS A 187 11.23 -22.80 -3.31
N ILE A 188 11.30 -22.48 -2.03
CA ILE A 188 11.32 -23.48 -0.94
C ILE A 188 10.05 -23.46 -0.10
N ASP A 189 9.34 -22.33 -0.02
CA ASP A 189 8.06 -22.19 0.65
C ASP A 189 7.26 -21.00 0.06
N THR A 190 6.14 -20.66 0.69
CA THR A 190 5.34 -19.47 0.43
C THR A 190 6.20 -18.24 0.63
N HIS A 191 6.40 -17.47 -0.45
CA HIS A 191 7.26 -16.28 -0.51
C HIS A 191 8.76 -16.53 -0.31
N LEU A 192 9.21 -17.76 -0.04
CA LEU A 192 10.62 -18.04 0.26
C LEU A 192 11.35 -18.63 -0.94
N TYR A 193 12.49 -18.02 -1.27
CA TYR A 193 13.37 -18.43 -2.35
C TYR A 193 14.79 -18.61 -1.83
N ALA A 194 15.41 -19.74 -2.16
CA ALA A 194 16.75 -20.11 -1.71
C ALA A 194 17.76 -20.13 -2.86
N PHE A 195 19.01 -19.79 -2.55
CA PHE A 195 20.16 -19.96 -3.42
C PHE A 195 21.29 -20.60 -2.63
N ASP A 196 21.82 -21.70 -3.17
CA ASP A 196 22.90 -22.48 -2.57
C ASP A 196 24.19 -22.15 -3.35
N PRO A 197 24.99 -21.16 -2.92
CA PRO A 197 26.29 -20.91 -3.53
C PRO A 197 27.23 -22.09 -3.28
N ASP A 198 28.10 -22.39 -4.24
CA ASP A 198 29.16 -23.40 -4.10
C ASP A 198 30.34 -22.84 -3.28
N ILE A 199 30.04 -22.36 -2.07
CA ILE A 199 31.01 -21.82 -1.10
C ILE A 199 30.72 -22.36 0.28
N THR A 200 31.76 -22.32 1.11
CA THR A 200 31.68 -22.68 2.53
C THR A 200 32.26 -21.57 3.39
N ILE A 201 31.80 -21.46 4.63
CA ILE A 201 32.27 -20.48 5.61
C ILE A 201 32.81 -21.16 6.86
N GLU A 202 33.80 -20.54 7.50
CA GLU A 202 34.22 -20.91 8.85
C GLU A 202 33.56 -20.01 9.90
N SER A 203 33.72 -20.32 11.18
CA SER A 203 33.34 -19.43 12.27
C SER A 203 33.97 -18.05 12.10
N GLY A 204 33.18 -16.98 12.25
CA GLY A 204 33.61 -15.61 12.07
C GLY A 204 32.51 -14.71 11.50
N THR A 205 32.87 -13.45 11.31
CA THR A 205 31.97 -12.45 10.69
C THR A 205 32.22 -12.41 9.19
N HIS A 206 31.15 -12.58 8.43
CA HIS A 206 31.15 -12.57 6.97
C HIS A 206 30.28 -11.43 6.45
N ASN A 207 30.66 -10.87 5.30
CA ASN A 207 29.87 -9.85 4.63
C ASN A 207 29.81 -10.16 3.14
N TYR A 208 28.60 -10.26 2.60
CA TYR A 208 28.38 -10.53 1.19
C TYR A 208 27.52 -9.46 0.56
N GLU A 209 27.95 -9.00 -0.61
CA GLU A 209 27.17 -8.13 -1.47
C GLU A 209 26.58 -8.96 -2.62
N PHE A 210 25.26 -8.90 -2.78
CA PHE A 210 24.56 -9.55 -3.88
C PHE A 210 23.38 -8.71 -4.36
N ARG A 211 22.93 -8.98 -5.58
CA ARG A 211 21.73 -8.35 -6.14
C ARG A 211 20.67 -9.40 -6.37
N ILE A 212 19.45 -9.14 -5.91
CA ILE A 212 18.28 -9.97 -6.20
C ILE A 212 17.44 -9.26 -7.26
N ARG A 213 16.86 -10.02 -8.18
CA ARG A 213 15.89 -9.57 -9.17
C ARG A 213 14.69 -10.49 -9.15
N MET A 214 13.51 -9.91 -9.21
CA MET A 214 12.23 -10.61 -9.30
C MET A 214 11.30 -9.90 -10.28
N GLU A 215 10.41 -10.67 -10.88
CA GLU A 215 9.33 -10.24 -11.76
C GLU A 215 8.05 -10.98 -11.37
N ASP A 216 6.93 -10.30 -11.40
CA ASP A 216 5.61 -10.88 -11.17
C ASP A 216 5.05 -11.55 -12.45
N MET A 217 3.79 -12.02 -12.39
CA MET A 217 3.12 -12.62 -13.54
C MET A 217 2.63 -11.61 -14.60
N LYS A 218 2.71 -10.31 -14.34
CA LYS A 218 2.31 -9.20 -15.23
C LYS A 218 3.48 -8.47 -15.87
N GLY A 219 4.70 -8.79 -15.46
CA GLY A 219 5.93 -8.16 -15.93
C GLY A 219 6.36 -6.95 -15.09
N ASN A 220 5.72 -6.65 -13.96
CA ASN A 220 6.27 -5.69 -13.01
C ASN A 220 7.50 -6.31 -12.36
N SER A 221 8.55 -5.52 -12.13
CA SER A 221 9.84 -6.09 -11.78
C SER A 221 10.63 -5.18 -10.86
N ASN A 222 11.37 -5.78 -9.95
CA ASN A 222 12.20 -5.07 -9.00
C ASN A 222 13.58 -5.72 -8.91
N SER A 223 14.58 -4.91 -8.59
CA SER A 223 15.93 -5.40 -8.32
C SER A 223 16.57 -4.62 -7.19
N VAL A 224 17.08 -5.34 -6.21
CA VAL A 224 17.58 -4.79 -4.95
C VAL A 224 19.03 -5.22 -4.75
N ASN A 225 19.91 -4.26 -4.43
CA ASN A 225 21.25 -4.56 -3.94
C ASN A 225 21.16 -4.82 -2.44
N VAL A 226 21.79 -5.89 -1.98
CA VAL A 226 21.80 -6.32 -0.60
C VAL A 226 23.26 -6.41 -0.15
N ASP A 227 23.57 -5.74 0.95
CA ASP A 227 24.83 -5.86 1.68
C ASP A 227 24.47 -6.56 3.01
N HIS A 228 24.78 -7.84 3.11
CA HIS A 228 24.34 -8.68 4.22
C HIS A 228 25.52 -9.18 5.03
N LYS A 229 25.53 -8.79 6.31
CA LYS A 229 26.54 -9.13 7.29
C LYS A 229 25.97 -10.05 8.35
N PHE A 230 26.64 -11.17 8.59
CA PHE A 230 26.28 -12.12 9.63
C PHE A 230 27.52 -12.65 10.34
N THR A 231 27.34 -13.27 11.50
CA THR A 231 28.43 -13.88 12.28
C THR A 231 28.06 -15.29 12.66
N LEU A 232 28.90 -16.27 12.31
CA LEU A 232 28.81 -17.63 12.80
C LEU A 232 29.76 -17.78 14.00
N GLU A 233 29.22 -17.97 15.19
CA GLU A 233 30.00 -18.08 16.43
C GLU A 233 30.36 -19.54 16.73
N ALA A 234 31.62 -19.78 17.13
CA ALA A 234 32.10 -21.04 17.68
C ALA A 234 32.39 -20.91 19.17
N SER A 235 32.23 -22.00 19.93
CA SER A 235 32.51 -22.06 21.38
C SER A 235 33.99 -22.12 21.73
#